data_AF-A0A1N6LF64-F1
#
_entry.id   AF-A0A1N6LF64-F1
#
_cell.length_a   1.000
_cell.length_b   1.000
_cell.length_c   1.000
_cell.angle_alpha   90.00
_cell.angle_beta   90.00
_cell.angle_gamma   90.00
#
_symmetry.space_group_name_H-M   'P 1'
#
loop_
_entity.id
_entity.type
_entity.pdbx_description
1 polymer ?
#
loop_
_entity_poly.entity_id
_entity_poly.type
_entity_poly.pdbx_seq_one_letter_code
_entity_poly.pdbx_strand_id
1 'polypeptide(L)'
;MQTPWLTSFLNDPYAIRPAVNLRMPKFHFGKSEQLAAGETAGLANYFAARDGAEFPYQPIAEREQAYLAKLEAEHPDYLGAGWDLMAKGACIQCHSLGQFKPTGGAEVVNGPDLRQVGPRFRPGYLGEWLANPKRLVPYTAMPQNVPPHGPPPPFVPKTFTDKPTAMVMAIRDTLLNYVNAVEQQLATNSKAGTTPKPAQPTKPGATE
;
A
#
# COMPACT_ATOMS: atom_id res chain seq x y z
N MET A 1 -12.51 -2.74 4.32
CA MET A 1 -11.74 -1.52 4.67
C MET A 1 -11.60 -1.39 6.18
N GLN A 2 -10.75 -0.50 6.68
CA GLN A 2 -10.66 -0.20 8.12
C GLN A 2 -11.58 0.98 8.46
N THR A 3 -12.38 0.84 9.52
CA THR A 3 -13.41 1.80 9.92
C THR A 3 -12.86 3.19 10.27
N PRO A 4 -11.76 3.35 11.05
CA PRO A 4 -11.23 4.67 11.36
C PRO A 4 -10.84 5.49 10.13
N TRP A 5 -10.22 4.83 9.14
CA TRP A 5 -9.87 5.47 7.87
C TRP A 5 -11.11 5.89 7.09
N LEU A 6 -12.13 5.03 6.98
CA LEU A 6 -13.33 5.38 6.23
C LEU A 6 -14.08 6.55 6.90
N THR A 7 -14.21 6.54 8.23
CA THR A 7 -14.82 7.66 8.97
C THR A 7 -14.12 8.98 8.65
N SER A 8 -12.79 9.01 8.73
CA SER A 8 -12.00 10.19 8.40
C SER A 8 -12.14 10.60 6.93
N PHE A 9 -12.11 9.63 6.00
CA PHE A 9 -12.21 9.89 4.57
C PHE A 9 -13.58 10.42 4.13
N LEU A 10 -14.68 9.99 4.76
CA LEU A 10 -16.02 10.53 4.47
C LEU A 10 -16.18 11.97 4.96
N ASN A 11 -15.52 12.33 6.07
CA ASN A 11 -15.53 13.69 6.61
C ASN A 11 -14.70 14.65 5.75
N ASP A 12 -13.48 14.26 5.36
CA ASP A 12 -12.58 15.08 4.54
C ASP A 12 -11.88 14.24 3.46
N PRO A 13 -12.56 13.98 2.33
CA PRO A 13 -12.03 13.16 1.26
C PRO A 13 -10.91 13.89 0.53
N TYR A 14 -9.82 13.16 0.31
CA TYR A 14 -8.70 13.59 -0.50
C TYR A 14 -8.59 12.74 -1.78
N ALA A 15 -7.78 13.18 -2.75
CA ALA A 15 -7.59 12.45 -3.99
C ALA A 15 -6.80 11.15 -3.77
N ILE A 16 -7.43 10.00 -4.00
CA ILE A 16 -6.77 8.67 -3.89
C ILE A 16 -6.20 8.22 -5.24
N ARG A 17 -6.95 8.40 -6.33
CA ARG A 17 -6.59 7.91 -7.67
C ARG A 17 -6.11 9.10 -8.51
N PRO A 18 -4.80 9.22 -8.80
CA PRO A 18 -4.30 10.33 -9.60
C PRO A 18 -4.91 10.38 -11.00
N ALA A 19 -5.19 9.22 -11.59
CA ALA A 19 -5.73 9.09 -12.94
C ALA A 19 -7.24 9.43 -13.08
N VAL A 20 -7.96 9.71 -11.99
CA VAL A 20 -9.41 9.94 -12.03
C VAL A 20 -9.73 11.36 -11.55
N ASN A 21 -10.51 12.10 -12.33
CA ASN A 21 -10.94 13.46 -11.99
C ASN A 21 -12.12 13.50 -11.01
N LEU A 22 -12.90 12.41 -10.91
CA LEU A 22 -14.00 12.30 -9.97
C LEU A 22 -13.49 12.36 -8.52
N ARG A 23 -14.27 13.04 -7.66
CA ARG A 23 -13.97 13.22 -6.24
C ARG A 23 -15.14 12.73 -5.39
N MET A 24 -14.82 12.15 -4.24
CA MET A 24 -15.83 11.77 -3.26
C MET A 24 -16.45 13.04 -2.68
N PRO A 25 -17.79 13.14 -2.55
CA PRO A 25 -18.43 14.26 -1.87
C PRO A 25 -18.04 14.31 -0.40
N LYS A 26 -18.04 15.52 0.17
CA LYS A 26 -17.96 15.72 1.62
C LYS A 26 -19.31 15.43 2.25
N PHE A 27 -19.30 14.66 3.32
CA PHE A 27 -20.51 14.25 4.03
C PHE A 27 -20.66 15.03 5.34
N HIS A 28 -21.14 16.28 5.25
CA HIS A 28 -21.50 17.11 6.40
C HIS A 28 -22.99 16.94 6.73
N PHE A 29 -23.35 15.77 7.27
CA PHE A 29 -24.75 15.41 7.47
C PHE A 29 -25.43 16.09 8.68
N GLY A 30 -24.64 16.68 9.60
CA GLY A 30 -25.14 17.37 10.80
C GLY A 30 -24.85 18.88 10.81
N LYS A 31 -25.67 19.64 11.56
CA LYS A 31 -25.45 21.08 11.82
C LYS A 31 -24.29 21.37 12.80
N SER A 32 -23.76 20.34 13.46
CA SER A 32 -22.61 20.43 14.39
C SER A 32 -21.57 19.35 14.10
N GLU A 33 -20.32 19.62 14.44
CA GLU A 33 -19.16 18.76 14.18
C GLU A 33 -19.28 17.38 14.87
N GLN A 34 -19.79 17.35 16.11
CA GLN A 34 -20.02 16.11 16.85
C GLN A 34 -21.08 15.21 16.21
N LEU A 35 -22.16 15.78 15.65
CA LEU A 35 -23.19 14.99 14.96
C LEU A 35 -22.64 14.43 13.65
N ALA A 36 -21.90 15.24 12.89
CA ALA A 36 -21.27 14.81 11.63
C ALA A 36 -20.26 13.67 11.84
N ALA A 37 -19.46 13.72 12.92
CA ALA A 37 -18.53 12.65 13.29
C ALA A 37 -19.23 11.34 13.69
N GLY A 38 -20.38 11.43 14.38
CA GLY A 38 -21.19 10.27 14.73
C GLY A 38 -21.81 9.58 13.51
N GLU A 39 -22.27 10.34 12.51
CA GLU A 39 -22.92 9.82 11.31
C GLU A 39 -21.94 9.13 10.35
N THR A 40 -20.77 9.72 10.09
CA THR A 40 -19.74 9.06 9.26
C THR A 40 -19.18 7.81 9.93
N ALA A 41 -19.06 7.81 11.27
CA ALA A 41 -18.74 6.60 12.03
C ALA A 41 -19.85 5.55 11.91
N GLY A 42 -21.13 5.96 11.97
CA GLY A 42 -22.27 5.09 11.74
C GLY A 42 -22.25 4.43 10.36
N LEU A 43 -22.00 5.20 9.29
CA LEU A 43 -21.85 4.67 7.93
C LEU A 43 -20.67 3.70 7.81
N ALA A 44 -19.51 4.06 8.38
CA ALA A 44 -18.34 3.19 8.35
C ALA A 44 -18.60 1.85 9.07
N ASN A 45 -19.25 1.91 10.23
CA ASN A 45 -19.64 0.73 11.00
C ASN A 45 -20.71 -0.10 10.28
N TYR A 46 -21.66 0.52 9.60
CA TYR A 46 -22.66 -0.17 8.78
C TYR A 46 -22.00 -1.04 7.71
N PHE A 47 -21.06 -0.47 6.94
CA PHE A 47 -20.37 -1.25 5.91
C PHE A 47 -19.52 -2.37 6.51
N ALA A 48 -18.84 -2.11 7.63
CA ALA A 48 -18.07 -3.16 8.32
C ALA A 48 -18.98 -4.31 8.79
N ALA A 49 -20.13 -4.00 9.37
CA ALA A 49 -21.11 -5.00 9.79
C ALA A 49 -21.71 -5.76 8.61
N ARG A 50 -22.04 -5.06 7.51
CA ARG A 50 -22.55 -5.65 6.27
C ARG A 50 -21.56 -6.63 5.65
N ASP A 51 -20.27 -6.33 5.74
CA ASP A 51 -19.17 -7.19 5.27
C ASP A 51 -18.82 -8.31 6.27
N GLY A 52 -19.58 -8.46 7.36
CA GLY A 52 -19.37 -9.51 8.36
C GLY A 52 -18.10 -9.33 9.20
N ALA A 53 -17.61 -8.10 9.36
CA ALA A 53 -16.45 -7.85 10.20
C ALA A 53 -16.80 -8.08 11.69
N GLU A 54 -15.90 -8.76 12.41
CA GLU A 54 -16.04 -8.96 13.85
C GLU A 54 -15.75 -7.66 14.61
N PHE A 55 -16.61 -7.34 15.59
CA PHE A 55 -16.43 -6.19 16.47
C PHE A 55 -15.66 -6.62 17.73
N PRO A 56 -14.66 -5.84 18.20
CA PRO A 56 -14.17 -4.57 17.65
C PRO A 56 -13.32 -4.77 16.40
N TYR A 57 -13.50 -3.90 15.40
CA TYR A 57 -12.88 -3.99 14.06
C TYR A 57 -11.36 -3.75 14.00
N GLN A 58 -10.64 -3.95 15.11
CA GLN A 58 -9.34 -3.37 15.40
C GLN A 58 -8.13 -4.32 15.36
N PRO A 59 -8.21 -5.62 15.72
CA PRO A 59 -7.01 -6.45 15.64
C PRO A 59 -6.72 -6.82 14.19
N ILE A 60 -5.53 -6.46 13.73
CA ILE A 60 -4.97 -6.92 12.47
C ILE A 60 -3.77 -7.78 12.84
N ALA A 61 -3.95 -9.10 12.80
CA ALA A 61 -2.93 -10.06 13.18
C ALA A 61 -1.62 -9.82 12.42
N GLU A 62 -1.70 -9.41 11.15
CA GLU A 62 -0.56 -9.10 10.29
C GLU A 62 0.30 -7.91 10.77
N ARG A 63 -0.18 -7.13 11.74
CA ARG A 63 0.56 -6.02 12.38
C ARG A 63 1.14 -6.40 13.74
N GLU A 64 0.79 -7.56 14.27
CA GLU A 64 1.24 -7.99 15.58
C GLU A 64 2.70 -8.45 15.51
N GLN A 65 3.47 -8.12 16.55
CA GLN A 65 4.89 -8.48 16.61
C GLN A 65 5.11 -9.99 16.56
N ALA A 66 4.24 -10.78 17.21
CA ALA A 66 4.34 -12.24 17.22
C ALA A 66 4.16 -12.84 15.82
N TYR A 67 3.20 -12.31 15.05
CA TYR A 67 2.99 -12.70 13.65
C TYR A 67 4.23 -12.38 12.80
N LEU A 68 4.73 -11.14 12.92
CA LEU A 68 5.91 -10.70 12.16
C LEU A 68 7.17 -11.47 12.54
N ALA A 69 7.40 -11.75 13.82
CA ALA A 69 8.54 -12.52 14.30
C ALA A 69 8.55 -13.95 13.75
N LYS A 70 7.37 -14.58 13.64
CA LYS A 70 7.24 -15.89 13.00
C LYS A 70 7.68 -15.84 11.53
N LEU A 71 7.18 -14.86 10.77
CA LEU A 71 7.52 -14.74 9.35
C LEU A 71 8.97 -14.36 9.12
N GLU A 72 9.55 -13.52 9.98
CA GLU A 72 10.98 -13.18 9.95
C GLU A 72 11.86 -14.42 10.18
N ALA A 73 11.44 -15.34 11.06
CA ALA A 73 12.15 -16.60 11.29
C ALA A 73 12.07 -17.55 10.07
N GLU A 74 10.95 -17.57 9.36
CA GLU A 74 10.76 -18.38 8.14
C GLU A 74 11.43 -17.76 6.90
N HIS A 75 11.44 -16.43 6.84
CA HIS A 75 11.92 -15.62 5.73
C HIS A 75 12.82 -14.49 6.26
N PRO A 76 14.15 -14.67 6.23
CA PRO A 76 15.07 -13.62 6.68
C PRO A 76 14.84 -12.31 5.93
N ASP A 77 14.82 -11.20 6.67
CA ASP A 77 14.51 -9.86 6.16
C ASP A 77 13.10 -9.80 5.54
N TYR A 78 12.07 -10.38 6.18
CA TYR A 78 10.74 -10.59 5.57
C TYR A 78 10.12 -9.29 5.03
N LEU A 79 10.06 -8.26 5.87
CA LEU A 79 9.52 -6.95 5.46
C LEU A 79 10.43 -6.23 4.46
N GLY A 80 11.75 -6.43 4.55
CA GLY A 80 12.72 -5.89 3.60
C GLY A 80 12.64 -6.56 2.23
N ALA A 81 12.44 -7.87 2.18
CA ALA A 81 12.20 -8.63 0.97
C ALA A 81 10.86 -8.26 0.32
N GLY A 82 9.80 -8.03 1.12
CA GLY A 82 8.55 -7.46 0.64
C GLY A 82 8.70 -6.03 0.09
N TRP A 83 9.54 -5.21 0.73
CA TRP A 83 9.90 -3.88 0.22
C TRP A 83 10.63 -3.97 -1.12
N ASP A 84 11.62 -4.85 -1.21
CA ASP A 84 12.41 -5.07 -2.41
C ASP A 84 11.57 -5.59 -3.59
N LEU A 85 10.62 -6.49 -3.34
CA LEU A 85 9.63 -6.92 -4.34
C LEU A 85 8.88 -5.74 -4.97
N MET A 86 8.60 -4.69 -4.19
CA MET A 86 7.92 -3.49 -4.69
C MET A 86 8.89 -2.49 -5.31
N ALA A 87 9.99 -2.17 -4.62
CA ALA A 87 10.93 -1.11 -4.99
C ALA A 87 11.81 -1.48 -6.19
N LYS A 88 12.12 -2.76 -6.37
CA LYS A 88 12.91 -3.30 -7.50
C LYS A 88 12.02 -4.00 -8.54
N GLY A 89 10.73 -4.13 -8.26
CA GLY A 89 9.74 -4.77 -9.13
C GLY A 89 8.88 -3.77 -9.91
N ALA A 90 7.78 -4.28 -10.47
CA ALA A 90 6.87 -3.52 -11.32
C ALA A 90 6.02 -2.48 -10.56
N CYS A 91 5.96 -2.55 -9.22
CA CYS A 91 5.09 -1.67 -8.43
C CYS A 91 5.42 -0.19 -8.61
N ILE A 92 6.72 0.15 -8.63
CA ILE A 92 7.17 1.53 -8.82
C ILE A 92 7.01 2.06 -10.25
N GLN A 93 6.58 1.23 -11.22
CA GLN A 93 6.25 1.74 -12.55
C GLN A 93 5.01 2.63 -12.51
N CYS A 94 4.05 2.32 -11.64
CA CYS A 94 2.78 3.07 -11.54
C CYS A 94 2.61 3.78 -10.21
N HIS A 95 3.20 3.27 -9.13
CA HIS A 95 2.96 3.76 -7.77
C HIS A 95 4.16 4.52 -7.20
N SER A 96 3.89 5.53 -6.38
CA SER A 96 4.92 6.06 -5.48
C SER A 96 5.15 5.12 -4.29
N LEU A 97 6.41 4.98 -3.89
CA LEU A 97 6.83 4.15 -2.75
C LEU A 97 7.97 4.86 -2.02
N GLY A 98 7.70 5.42 -0.85
CA GLY A 98 8.70 6.16 -0.08
C GLY A 98 9.30 7.32 -0.87
N GLN A 99 10.60 7.24 -1.15
CA GLN A 99 11.32 8.20 -1.99
C GLN A 99 11.16 7.97 -3.49
N PHE A 100 10.66 6.80 -3.91
CA PHE A 100 10.49 6.43 -5.31
C PHE A 100 9.23 7.06 -5.88
N LYS A 101 9.38 7.78 -7.00
CA LYS A 101 8.28 8.27 -7.83
C LYS A 101 7.94 7.22 -8.90
N PRO A 102 6.72 7.24 -9.47
CA PRO A 102 6.37 6.38 -10.59
C PRO A 102 7.37 6.51 -11.76
N THR A 103 7.82 5.38 -12.31
CA THR A 103 8.85 5.32 -13.37
C THR A 103 8.32 4.92 -14.74
N GLY A 104 7.04 4.56 -14.86
CA GLY A 104 6.42 4.05 -16.09
C GLY A 104 6.22 5.09 -17.20
N GLY A 105 6.45 6.38 -16.92
CA GLY A 105 6.26 7.46 -17.88
C GLY A 105 4.82 7.96 -17.98
N ALA A 106 4.57 8.90 -18.89
CA ALA A 106 3.29 9.61 -19.00
C ALA A 106 2.14 8.74 -19.55
N GLU A 107 2.45 7.70 -20.33
CA GLU A 107 1.48 6.80 -20.95
C GLU A 107 0.92 5.75 -19.96
N VAL A 108 1.54 5.60 -18.78
CA VAL A 108 1.12 4.64 -17.77
C VAL A 108 0.09 5.28 -16.84
N VAL A 109 -1.00 4.55 -16.59
CA VAL A 109 -2.02 4.94 -15.62
C VAL A 109 -1.43 4.86 -14.21
N ASN A 110 -1.08 6.03 -13.65
CA ASN A 110 -0.50 6.12 -12.31
C ASN A 110 -1.46 5.61 -11.22
N GLY A 111 -0.91 4.79 -10.33
CA GLY A 111 -1.57 4.24 -9.17
C GLY A 111 -1.54 5.17 -7.95
N PRO A 112 -2.37 4.90 -6.92
CA PRO A 112 -2.32 5.62 -5.65
C PRO A 112 -0.98 5.49 -4.93
N ASP A 113 -0.69 6.42 -4.02
CA ASP A 113 0.47 6.33 -3.14
C ASP A 113 0.38 5.14 -2.17
N LEU A 114 1.39 4.26 -2.19
CA LEU A 114 1.40 3.04 -1.38
C LEU A 114 1.50 3.29 0.12
N ARG A 115 1.95 4.48 0.54
CA ARG A 115 1.94 4.91 1.96
C ARG A 115 0.56 4.86 2.60
N GLN A 116 -0.49 4.99 1.78
CA GLN A 116 -1.87 5.06 2.25
C GLN A 116 -2.57 3.70 2.34
N VAL A 117 -1.89 2.62 1.95
CA VAL A 117 -2.48 1.28 1.91
C VAL A 117 -2.78 0.79 3.33
N GLY A 118 -1.81 0.92 4.23
CA GLY A 118 -1.89 0.44 5.61
C GLY A 118 -3.17 0.90 6.30
N PRO A 119 -3.43 2.19 6.49
CA PRO A 119 -4.63 2.65 7.19
C PRO A 119 -5.96 2.25 6.52
N ARG A 120 -5.96 1.95 5.22
CA ARG A 120 -7.18 1.80 4.42
C ARG A 120 -7.67 0.36 4.28
N PHE A 121 -6.76 -0.55 3.95
CA PHE A 121 -7.13 -1.90 3.50
C PHE A 121 -7.15 -2.92 4.63
N ARG A 122 -8.07 -3.89 4.54
CA ARG A 122 -8.02 -5.09 5.39
C ARG A 122 -7.06 -6.10 4.75
N PRO A 123 -6.34 -6.91 5.54
CA PRO A 123 -5.37 -7.87 5.02
C PRO A 123 -5.93 -8.84 3.99
N GLY A 124 -7.07 -9.47 4.27
CA GLY A 124 -7.70 -10.43 3.35
C GLY A 124 -7.97 -9.85 1.97
N TYR A 125 -8.69 -8.72 1.91
CA TYR A 125 -8.96 -8.01 0.65
C TYR A 125 -7.66 -7.56 -0.04
N LEU A 126 -6.69 -7.05 0.72
CA LEU A 126 -5.41 -6.60 0.14
C LEU A 126 -4.65 -7.75 -0.51
N GLY A 127 -4.63 -8.93 0.13
CA GLY A 127 -4.03 -10.14 -0.43
C GLY A 127 -4.71 -10.57 -1.73
N GLU A 128 -6.04 -10.62 -1.76
CA GLU A 128 -6.79 -10.95 -2.98
C GLU A 128 -6.57 -9.94 -4.10
N TRP A 129 -6.57 -8.64 -3.77
CA TRP A 129 -6.29 -7.57 -4.71
C TRP A 129 -4.89 -7.70 -5.30
N LEU A 130 -3.86 -7.93 -4.48
CA LEU A 130 -2.49 -8.09 -4.94
C LEU A 130 -2.29 -9.37 -5.77
N ALA A 131 -2.98 -10.45 -5.43
CA ALA A 131 -2.90 -11.72 -6.14
C ALA A 131 -3.47 -11.65 -7.57
N ASN A 132 -4.63 -11.01 -7.75
CA ASN A 132 -5.23 -10.82 -9.07
C ASN A 132 -6.24 -9.65 -9.09
N PRO A 133 -5.78 -8.40 -9.36
CA PRO A 133 -6.66 -7.23 -9.36
C PRO A 133 -7.83 -7.34 -10.35
N LYS A 134 -7.59 -7.94 -11.53
CA LYS A 134 -8.60 -8.05 -12.61
C LYS A 134 -9.76 -8.97 -12.25
N ARG A 135 -9.56 -9.90 -11.31
CA ARG A 135 -10.64 -10.75 -10.79
C ARG A 135 -11.64 -9.96 -9.94
N LEU A 136 -11.17 -8.93 -9.23
CA LEU A 136 -12.02 -8.08 -8.38
C LEU A 136 -12.56 -6.88 -9.16
N VAL A 137 -11.74 -6.27 -10.02
CA VAL A 137 -12.12 -5.11 -10.84
C VAL A 137 -11.60 -5.33 -12.27
N PRO A 138 -12.44 -5.87 -13.20
CA PRO A 138 -12.01 -6.24 -14.55
C PRO A 138 -11.33 -5.13 -15.36
N TYR A 139 -11.75 -3.87 -15.14
CA TYR A 139 -11.26 -2.69 -15.86
C TYR A 139 -10.10 -1.98 -15.14
N THR A 140 -9.48 -2.60 -14.14
CA THR A 140 -8.30 -2.02 -13.48
C THR A 140 -7.10 -2.01 -14.41
N ALA A 141 -6.34 -0.91 -14.39
CA ALA A 141 -5.06 -0.82 -15.08
C ALA A 141 -3.95 -1.64 -14.39
N MET A 142 -4.14 -2.01 -13.12
CA MET A 142 -3.16 -2.78 -12.36
C MET A 142 -3.05 -4.22 -12.91
N PRO A 143 -1.89 -4.65 -13.43
CA PRO A 143 -1.72 -6.01 -13.92
C PRO A 143 -1.59 -7.01 -12.76
N GLN A 144 -1.64 -8.30 -13.09
CA GLN A 144 -1.27 -9.36 -12.15
C GLN A 144 0.26 -9.42 -12.04
N ASN A 145 0.81 -8.73 -11.04
CA ASN A 145 2.26 -8.58 -10.87
C ASN A 145 2.95 -9.85 -10.33
N VAL A 146 2.21 -10.72 -9.65
CA VAL A 146 2.73 -11.99 -9.12
C VAL A 146 1.89 -13.12 -9.71
N PRO A 147 2.25 -13.65 -10.89
CA PRO A 147 1.51 -14.73 -11.51
C PRO A 147 1.70 -16.04 -10.72
N PRO A 148 0.65 -16.86 -10.52
CA PRO A 148 0.77 -18.14 -9.81
C PRO A 148 1.47 -19.22 -10.65
N HIS A 149 1.47 -19.06 -11.97
CA HIS A 149 2.10 -19.96 -12.94
C HIS A 149 2.79 -19.14 -14.04
N GLY A 150 3.86 -19.67 -14.62
CA GLY A 150 4.63 -19.00 -15.66
C GLY A 150 5.90 -18.34 -15.13
N PRO A 151 6.52 -17.44 -15.89
CA PRO A 151 7.79 -16.83 -15.50
C PRO A 151 7.60 -15.94 -14.26
N PRO A 152 8.55 -15.96 -13.31
CA PRO A 152 8.50 -15.13 -12.13
C PRO A 152 8.64 -13.64 -12.49
N PRO A 153 8.30 -12.73 -11.57
CA PRO A 153 8.62 -11.32 -11.71
C PRO A 153 10.14 -11.10 -11.95
N PRO A 154 10.54 -10.00 -12.61
CA PRO A 154 11.94 -9.74 -12.96
C PRO A 154 12.90 -9.74 -11.76
N PHE A 155 12.40 -9.38 -10.58
CA PHE A 155 13.14 -9.41 -9.33
C PHE A 155 12.36 -10.21 -8.29
N VAL A 156 12.97 -11.28 -7.77
CA VAL A 156 12.43 -12.13 -6.70
C VAL A 156 13.53 -12.38 -5.67
N PRO A 157 13.34 -11.97 -4.40
CA PRO A 157 14.23 -12.37 -3.32
C PRO A 157 14.32 -13.90 -3.20
N LYS A 158 15.51 -14.43 -2.94
CA LYS A 158 15.77 -15.88 -2.87
C LYS A 158 14.83 -16.63 -1.91
N THR A 159 14.41 -15.98 -0.83
CA THR A 159 13.50 -16.57 0.17
C THR A 159 12.11 -16.92 -0.40
N PHE A 160 11.73 -16.27 -1.51
CA PHE A 160 10.44 -16.44 -2.19
C PHE A 160 10.52 -17.16 -3.54
N THR A 161 11.67 -17.66 -3.97
CA THR A 161 11.79 -18.45 -5.21
C THR A 161 10.73 -19.56 -5.24
N ASP A 162 9.99 -19.64 -6.35
CA ASP A 162 8.87 -20.58 -6.56
C ASP A 162 7.73 -20.52 -5.52
N LYS A 163 7.62 -19.40 -4.78
CA LYS A 163 6.59 -19.19 -3.75
C LYS A 163 5.75 -17.94 -4.04
N PRO A 164 4.94 -17.91 -5.12
CA PRO A 164 4.16 -16.72 -5.50
C PRO A 164 3.19 -16.27 -4.40
N THR A 165 2.56 -17.21 -3.68
CA THR A 165 1.67 -16.87 -2.56
C THR A 165 2.42 -16.16 -1.44
N ALA A 166 3.64 -16.61 -1.11
CA ALA A 166 4.46 -15.96 -0.07
C ALA A 166 4.90 -14.55 -0.50
N MET A 167 5.19 -14.33 -1.79
CA MET A 167 5.47 -12.98 -2.32
C MET A 167 4.28 -12.04 -2.12
N VAL A 168 3.05 -12.50 -2.43
CA VAL A 168 1.83 -11.70 -2.23
C VAL A 168 1.66 -11.34 -0.76
N MET A 169 1.86 -12.30 0.14
CA MET A 169 1.76 -12.04 1.59
C MET A 169 2.86 -11.10 2.07
N ALA A 170 4.09 -11.23 1.57
CA ALA A 170 5.19 -10.31 1.92
C ALA A 170 4.88 -8.88 1.49
N ILE A 171 4.40 -8.69 0.25
CA ILE A 171 3.98 -7.36 -0.25
C ILE A 171 2.84 -6.81 0.61
N ARG A 172 1.81 -7.63 0.89
CA ARG A 172 0.67 -7.25 1.74
C ARG A 172 1.13 -6.79 3.12
N ASP A 173 1.95 -7.60 3.78
CA ASP A 173 2.37 -7.38 5.16
C ASP A 173 3.31 -6.16 5.25
N THR A 174 4.22 -5.99 4.28
CA THR A 174 5.03 -4.77 4.16
C THR A 174 4.17 -3.52 3.99
N LEU A 175 3.12 -3.57 3.15
CA LEU A 175 2.21 -2.42 2.97
C LEU A 175 1.37 -2.13 4.23
N LEU A 176 0.99 -3.16 4.98
CA LEU A 176 0.27 -3.01 6.25
C LEU A 176 1.15 -2.48 7.38
N ASN A 177 2.47 -2.72 7.30
CA ASN A 177 3.51 -2.34 8.25
C ASN A 177 4.51 -1.32 7.64
N TYR A 178 3.99 -0.41 6.80
CA TYR A 178 4.81 0.47 5.98
C TYR A 178 5.87 1.27 6.77
N VAL A 179 5.50 1.78 7.95
CA VAL A 179 6.43 2.55 8.81
C VAL A 179 7.60 1.68 9.25
N ASN A 180 7.32 0.50 9.81
CA ASN A 180 8.34 -0.46 10.25
C ASN A 180 9.26 -0.85 9.08
N ALA A 181 8.69 -1.07 7.89
CA ALA A 181 9.46 -1.39 6.69
C ALA A 181 10.41 -0.24 6.29
N VAL A 182 9.94 1.02 6.33
CA VAL A 182 10.78 2.19 6.06
C VAL A 182 11.89 2.33 7.08
N GLU A 183 11.59 2.18 8.37
CA GLU A 183 12.59 2.23 9.44
C GLU A 183 13.69 1.18 9.24
N GLN A 184 13.31 -0.05 8.88
CA GLN A 184 14.24 -1.12 8.54
C GLN A 184 15.13 -0.75 7.34
N GLN A 185 14.57 -0.17 6.29
CA GLN A 185 15.35 0.29 5.12
C GLN A 185 16.35 1.39 5.49
N LEU A 186 15.93 2.36 6.31
CA LEU A 186 16.81 3.43 6.78
C LEU A 186 17.95 2.87 7.65
N ALA A 187 17.65 1.91 8.53
CA ALA A 187 18.65 1.25 9.36
C ALA A 187 19.66 0.46 8.51
N THR A 188 19.21 -0.30 7.52
CA THR A 188 20.06 -1.08 6.62
C THR A 188 20.95 -0.18 5.75
N ASN A 189 20.40 0.88 5.17
CA ASN A 189 21.16 1.84 4.36
C ASN A 189 22.20 2.61 5.18
N SER A 190 21.87 2.94 6.44
CA SER A 190 22.82 3.58 7.36
C SER A 190 23.99 2.66 7.69
N LYS A 191 23.74 1.36 7.90
CA LYS A 191 24.78 0.34 8.11
C LYS A 191 25.62 0.09 6.86
N ALA A 192 25.04 0.21 5.67
CA ALA A 192 25.73 0.05 4.39
C ALA A 192 26.54 1.30 3.95
N GLY A 193 26.58 2.37 4.76
CA GLY A 193 27.34 3.58 4.47
C GLY A 193 26.86 4.36 3.24
N THR A 194 25.64 4.10 2.76
CA THR A 194 25.11 4.74 1.54
C THR A 194 24.36 6.01 1.93
N THR A 195 25.06 7.14 1.97
CA THR A 195 24.40 8.46 2.04
C THR A 195 23.65 8.72 0.72
N PRO A 196 22.37 9.13 0.76
CA PRO A 196 21.67 9.55 -0.45
C PRO A 196 22.41 10.75 -1.04
N LYS A 197 22.87 10.64 -2.30
CA LYS A 197 23.47 11.77 -3.01
C LYS A 197 22.43 12.89 -3.08
N PRO A 198 22.70 14.09 -2.55
CA PRO A 198 21.76 15.19 -2.68
C PRO A 198 21.54 15.51 -4.16
N ALA A 199 20.28 15.70 -4.53
CA ALA A 199 19.90 16.11 -5.88
C ALA A 199 20.69 17.37 -6.25
N GLN A 200 21.48 17.30 -7.32
CA GLN A 200 22.20 18.46 -7.83
C GLN A 200 21.18 19.52 -8.26
N PRO A 201 21.32 20.78 -7.83
CA PRO A 201 20.46 21.85 -8.29
C PRO A 201 20.65 22.01 -9.81
N THR A 202 19.55 21.91 -10.55
CA THR A 202 19.50 22.20 -11.98
C THR A 202 19.94 23.65 -12.19
N LYS A 203 20.99 23.86 -12.99
CA LYS A 203 21.42 25.21 -13.40
C LYS A 203 20.26 25.95 -14.11
N PRO A 204 20.04 27.24 -13.85
CA PRO A 204 19.14 28.05 -14.68
C PRO A 204 19.71 28.14 -16.10
N GLY A 205 18.85 27.95 -17.10
CA GLY A 205 19.20 28.12 -18.51
C GLY A 205 19.71 29.52 -18.79
N ALA A 206 20.81 29.61 -19.55
CA ALA A 206 21.29 30.86 -20.11
C ALA A 206 20.34 31.28 -21.24
N THR A 207 19.74 32.45 -21.09
CA THR A 207 19.23 33.26 -22.19
C THR A 207 20.40 33.88 -22.95
N GLU A 208 20.53 33.54 -24.23
CA GLU A 208 20.75 34.47 -25.35
C GLU A 208 20.48 33.75 -26.68
#